data_AF-A0A439IET2-F1
#
_entry.id   AF-A0A439IET2-F1
#
_cell.length_a   1.000
_cell.length_b   1.000
_cell.length_c   1.000
_cell.angle_alpha   90.00
_cell.angle_beta   90.00
_cell.angle_gamma   90.00
#
_symmetry.space_group_name_H-M   'P 1'
#
loop_
_entity.id
_entity.type
_entity.pdbx_description
1 polymer ?
#
loop_
_entity_poly.entity_id
_entity_poly.type
_entity_poly.pdbx_seq_one_letter_code
_entity_poly.pdbx_strand_id
1 'polypeptide(L)'
;MSEHGQLTQRIDELGRKISKLEGIDRDGTLATLTKELKAVQQKIDQNDEDIRADERRKTALETQISTERAEFERERKKLDESSPLRSIIEKSERIRSVIEALVPALFPLKVKELAASMTQVYKRLAHKDQVSRIVIGNDGTSQILGKSGKPITFDRSAGENQIFATALIAGLAKVSGINAPLVVDTPLGRLDSRHRHNILQFWTSDEARQVILLSQDKEIDEEFHRRITKHVSKTYLLEHTDVGDGVGRTSAREDSYFQEAAE
;
A
#
# COMPACT_ATOMS: atom_id res chain seq x y z
N MET A 1 43.68 48.36 -100.59
CA MET A 1 43.03 47.06 -100.30
C MET A 1 41.54 47.30 -100.29
N SER A 2 40.84 46.76 -101.27
CA SER A 2 39.49 47.20 -101.64
C SER A 2 38.43 46.55 -100.74
N GLU A 3 37.72 47.39 -99.99
CA GLU A 3 36.51 47.13 -99.19
C GLU A 3 35.47 46.28 -99.94
N HIS A 4 35.50 46.35 -101.26
CA HIS A 4 34.63 45.61 -102.16
C HIS A 4 34.84 44.08 -102.07
N GLY A 5 36.08 43.61 -101.89
CA GLY A 5 36.37 42.17 -101.80
C GLY A 5 35.86 41.52 -100.52
N GLN A 6 35.86 42.26 -99.40
CA GLN A 6 35.32 41.79 -98.12
C GLN A 6 33.79 41.71 -98.15
N LEU A 7 33.13 42.67 -98.82
CA LEU A 7 31.68 42.66 -99.00
C LEU A 7 31.23 41.48 -99.87
N THR A 8 31.95 41.16 -100.95
CA THR A 8 31.63 40.00 -101.80
C THR A 8 31.74 38.68 -101.03
N GLN A 9 32.77 38.53 -100.20
CA GLN A 9 32.94 37.34 -99.38
C GLN A 9 31.82 37.17 -98.33
N ARG A 10 31.31 38.29 -97.79
CA ARG A 10 30.19 38.29 -96.85
C ARG A 10 28.85 37.97 -97.53
N ILE A 11 28.65 38.42 -98.76
CA ILE A 11 27.50 38.07 -99.59
C ILE A 11 27.49 36.57 -99.88
N ASP A 12 28.65 35.98 -100.23
CA ASP A 12 28.76 34.53 -100.46
C ASP A 12 28.52 33.70 -99.19
N GLU A 13 29.01 34.15 -98.03
CA GLU A 13 28.70 33.51 -96.74
C GLU A 13 27.20 33.56 -96.40
N LEU A 14 26.58 34.73 -96.60
CA LEU A 14 25.15 34.91 -96.36
C LEU A 14 24.31 34.11 -97.36
N GLY A 15 24.70 34.06 -98.63
CA GLY A 15 24.07 33.23 -99.66
C GLY A 15 24.12 31.74 -99.30
N ARG A 16 25.25 31.24 -98.81
CA ARG A 16 25.35 29.85 -98.32
C ARG A 16 24.48 29.59 -97.10
N LYS A 17 24.35 30.55 -96.17
CA LYS A 17 23.45 30.43 -95.02
C LYS A 17 21.98 30.43 -95.45
N ILE A 18 21.61 31.27 -96.42
CA ILE A 18 20.27 31.34 -97.01
C ILE A 18 19.94 30.03 -97.72
N SER A 19 20.82 29.51 -98.60
CA SER A 19 20.58 28.21 -99.25
C SER A 19 20.47 27.05 -98.27
N LYS A 20 21.21 27.07 -97.14
CA LYS A 20 21.07 26.07 -96.08
C LYS A 20 19.71 26.18 -95.37
N LEU A 21 19.22 27.39 -95.14
CA LEU A 21 17.90 27.63 -94.54
C LEU A 21 16.76 27.27 -95.50
N GLU A 22 16.87 27.65 -96.77
CA GLU A 22 15.89 27.31 -97.82
C GLU A 22 15.85 25.81 -98.12
N GLY A 23 16.99 25.12 -98.02
CA GLY A 23 17.05 23.65 -98.16
C GLY A 23 16.32 22.91 -97.03
N ILE A 24 16.27 23.49 -95.82
CA ILE A 24 15.55 22.93 -94.68
C ILE A 24 14.04 23.27 -94.76
N ASP A 25 13.69 24.37 -95.43
CA ASP A 25 12.30 24.82 -95.65
C ASP A 25 11.57 24.04 -96.75
N ARG A 26 12.29 23.62 -97.82
CA ARG A 26 11.69 22.86 -98.94
C ARG A 26 11.15 21.48 -98.59
N ASP A 27 11.70 20.81 -97.56
CA ASP A 27 11.30 19.46 -97.15
C ASP A 27 10.15 19.45 -96.11
N GLY A 28 9.61 20.61 -95.73
CA GLY A 28 8.54 20.72 -94.73
C GLY A 28 8.98 20.41 -93.29
N THR A 29 10.26 20.08 -93.10
CA THR A 29 10.89 19.71 -91.82
C THR A 29 10.72 20.80 -90.75
N LEU A 30 10.80 22.08 -91.13
CA LEU A 30 10.55 23.20 -90.21
C LEU A 30 9.10 23.25 -89.73
N ALA A 31 8.13 22.94 -90.59
CA ALA A 31 6.72 22.95 -90.24
C ALA A 31 6.37 21.79 -89.28
N THR A 32 6.93 20.60 -89.49
CA THR A 32 6.79 19.46 -88.57
C THR A 32 7.46 19.73 -87.23
N LEU A 33 8.71 20.23 -87.22
CA LEU A 33 9.40 20.62 -85.99
C LEU A 33 8.63 21.70 -85.21
N THR A 34 8.05 22.69 -85.88
CA THR A 34 7.25 23.74 -85.23
C THR A 34 5.96 23.18 -84.63
N LYS A 35 5.31 22.22 -85.31
CA LYS A 35 4.12 21.53 -84.81
C LYS A 35 4.43 20.64 -83.60
N GLU A 36 5.54 19.91 -83.64
CA GLU A 36 6.03 19.11 -82.52
C GLU A 36 6.41 19.98 -81.34
N LEU A 37 7.12 21.09 -81.58
CA LEU A 37 7.48 22.07 -80.55
C LEU A 37 6.23 22.65 -79.87
N LYS A 38 5.19 22.97 -80.64
CA LYS A 38 3.91 23.44 -80.09
C LYS A 38 3.19 22.37 -79.27
N ALA A 39 3.22 21.11 -79.70
CA ALA A 39 2.63 19.99 -78.97
C ALA A 39 3.39 19.67 -77.67
N VAL A 40 4.72 19.76 -77.70
CA VAL A 40 5.57 19.64 -76.51
C VAL A 40 5.33 20.79 -75.55
N GLN A 41 5.20 22.03 -76.06
CA GLN A 41 4.89 23.20 -75.23
C GLN A 41 3.54 23.03 -74.53
N GLN A 42 2.50 22.58 -75.22
CA GLN A 42 1.20 22.31 -74.60
C GLN A 42 1.28 21.22 -73.52
N LYS A 43 2.11 20.19 -73.71
CA LYS A 43 2.33 19.16 -72.68
C LYS A 43 3.09 19.71 -71.48
N ILE A 44 4.05 20.61 -71.68
CA ILE A 44 4.76 21.29 -70.59
C ILE A 44 3.76 22.13 -69.78
N ASP A 45 2.94 22.93 -70.46
CA ASP A 45 1.96 23.79 -69.80
C ASP A 45 0.95 22.95 -68.97
N GLN A 46 0.47 21.81 -69.52
CA GLN A 46 -0.43 20.91 -68.80
C GLN A 46 0.23 20.27 -67.58
N ASN A 47 1.48 19.78 -67.72
CA ASN A 47 2.22 19.20 -66.61
C ASN A 47 2.50 20.23 -65.51
N ASP A 48 2.78 21.49 -65.88
CA ASP A 48 2.99 22.58 -64.92
C ASP A 48 1.71 22.91 -64.13
N GLU A 49 0.54 22.84 -64.77
CA GLU A 49 -0.75 22.97 -64.08
C GLU A 49 -1.01 21.83 -63.09
N ASP A 50 -0.72 20.59 -63.51
CA ASP A 50 -0.88 19.39 -62.67
C ASP A 50 0.08 19.43 -61.47
N ILE A 51 1.34 19.82 -61.67
CA ILE A 51 2.32 20.02 -60.59
C ILE A 51 1.81 21.05 -59.58
N ARG A 52 1.29 22.20 -60.05
CA ARG A 52 0.73 23.21 -59.15
C ARG A 52 -0.52 22.74 -58.42
N ALA A 53 -1.32 21.86 -59.02
CA ALA A 53 -2.48 21.27 -58.36
C ALA A 53 -2.05 20.29 -57.26
N ASP A 54 -1.08 19.43 -57.54
CA ASP A 54 -0.53 18.47 -56.58
C ASP A 54 0.23 19.14 -55.44
N GLU A 55 1.00 20.19 -55.70
CA GLU A 55 1.67 20.99 -54.66
C GLU A 55 0.66 21.64 -53.70
N ARG A 56 -0.44 22.18 -54.23
CA ARG A 56 -1.53 22.71 -53.40
C ARG A 56 -2.17 21.62 -52.56
N ARG A 57 -2.39 20.44 -53.15
CA ARG A 57 -2.97 19.28 -52.44
C ARG A 57 -2.05 18.76 -51.35
N LYS A 58 -0.76 18.66 -51.62
CA LYS A 58 0.27 18.29 -50.64
C LYS A 58 0.28 19.26 -49.45
N THR A 59 0.31 20.56 -49.73
CA THR A 59 0.31 21.60 -48.68
C THR A 59 -0.95 21.52 -47.81
N ALA A 60 -2.12 21.28 -48.42
CA ALA A 60 -3.37 21.09 -47.70
C ALA A 60 -3.34 19.85 -46.80
N LEU A 61 -2.84 18.72 -47.31
CA LEU A 61 -2.70 17.48 -46.54
C LEU A 61 -1.68 17.63 -45.39
N GLU A 62 -0.56 18.31 -45.62
CA GLU A 62 0.43 18.60 -44.56
C GLU A 62 -0.18 19.45 -43.44
N THR A 63 -0.99 20.44 -43.80
CA THR A 63 -1.71 21.26 -42.82
C THR A 63 -2.73 20.44 -42.04
N GLN A 64 -3.47 19.56 -42.72
CA GLN A 64 -4.44 18.67 -42.09
C GLN A 64 -3.75 17.71 -41.11
N ILE A 65 -2.66 17.06 -41.53
CA ILE A 65 -1.87 16.14 -40.68
C ILE A 65 -1.33 16.89 -39.45
N SER A 66 -0.84 18.11 -39.63
CA SER A 66 -0.36 18.94 -38.51
C SER A 66 -1.46 19.22 -37.49
N THR A 67 -2.67 19.54 -37.99
CA THR A 67 -3.83 19.84 -37.15
C THR A 67 -4.32 18.60 -36.41
N GLU A 68 -4.49 17.47 -37.11
CA GLU A 68 -4.90 16.20 -36.52
C GLU A 68 -3.89 15.69 -35.48
N ARG A 69 -2.58 15.86 -35.72
CA ARG A 69 -1.54 15.53 -34.73
C ARG A 69 -1.66 16.37 -33.48
N ALA A 70 -1.89 17.68 -33.63
CA ALA A 70 -2.06 18.58 -32.49
C ALA A 70 -3.32 18.26 -31.68
N GLU A 71 -4.41 17.87 -32.33
CA GLU A 71 -5.64 17.41 -31.66
C GLU A 71 -5.42 16.08 -30.93
N PHE A 72 -4.76 15.12 -31.57
CA PHE A 72 -4.41 13.84 -30.96
C PHE A 72 -3.56 14.01 -29.70
N GLU A 73 -2.53 14.87 -29.73
CA GLU A 73 -1.71 15.14 -28.56
C GLU A 73 -2.50 15.80 -27.41
N ARG A 74 -3.42 16.72 -27.73
CA ARG A 74 -4.30 17.33 -26.73
C ARG A 74 -5.23 16.30 -26.09
N GLU A 75 -5.87 15.44 -26.88
CA GLU A 75 -6.74 14.39 -26.36
C GLU A 75 -5.96 13.37 -25.52
N ARG A 76 -4.78 12.95 -25.98
CA ARG A 76 -3.91 12.05 -25.24
C ARG A 76 -3.50 12.63 -23.88
N LYS A 77 -3.20 13.93 -23.82
CA LYS A 77 -2.86 14.62 -22.57
C LYS A 77 -4.06 14.70 -21.61
N LYS A 78 -5.26 14.98 -22.13
CA LYS A 78 -6.49 14.93 -21.32
C LYS A 78 -6.77 13.53 -20.79
N LEU A 79 -6.50 12.49 -21.57
CA LEU A 79 -6.65 11.09 -21.13
C LEU A 79 -5.65 10.74 -20.02
N ASP A 80 -4.41 11.23 -20.12
CA ASP A 80 -3.37 11.02 -19.10
C ASP A 80 -3.69 11.78 -17.78
N GLU A 81 -4.22 13.00 -17.89
CA GLU A 81 -4.67 13.81 -16.75
C GLU A 81 -5.95 13.28 -16.09
N SER A 82 -6.86 12.68 -16.88
CA SER A 82 -8.11 12.10 -16.39
C SER A 82 -7.99 10.61 -16.00
N SER A 83 -6.81 10.02 -16.15
CA SER A 83 -6.60 8.60 -15.89
C SER A 83 -6.94 8.26 -14.43
N PRO A 84 -7.98 7.44 -14.17
CA PRO A 84 -8.38 7.05 -12.82
C PRO A 84 -7.22 6.41 -12.04
N LEU A 85 -6.30 5.77 -12.75
CA LEU A 85 -5.09 5.15 -12.19
C LEU A 85 -4.19 6.17 -11.49
N ARG A 86 -4.01 7.37 -12.05
CA ARG A 86 -3.16 8.41 -11.45
C ARG A 86 -3.79 8.98 -10.18
N SER A 87 -5.11 9.22 -10.21
CA SER A 87 -5.85 9.62 -9.00
C SER A 87 -5.78 8.58 -7.89
N ILE A 88 -5.84 7.28 -8.22
CA ILE A 88 -5.68 6.19 -7.26
C ILE A 88 -4.25 6.18 -6.68
N ILE A 89 -3.23 6.35 -7.52
CA ILE A 89 -1.83 6.41 -7.08
C ILE A 89 -1.63 7.60 -6.14
N GLU A 90 -2.06 8.80 -6.50
CA GLU A 90 -1.92 10.00 -5.66
C GLU A 90 -2.64 9.88 -4.32
N LYS A 91 -3.86 9.32 -4.32
CA LYS A 91 -4.58 9.02 -3.07
C LYS A 91 -3.82 8.00 -2.21
N SER A 92 -3.28 6.96 -2.82
CA SER A 92 -2.52 5.91 -2.12
C SER A 92 -1.24 6.46 -1.51
N GLU A 93 -0.50 7.28 -2.25
CA GLU A 93 0.69 7.99 -1.77
C GLU A 93 0.36 8.88 -0.57
N ARG A 94 -0.74 9.65 -0.65
CA ARG A 94 -1.19 10.49 0.46
C ARG A 94 -1.55 9.67 1.70
N ILE A 95 -2.26 8.55 1.53
CA ILE A 95 -2.57 7.64 2.63
C ILE A 95 -1.29 7.07 3.24
N ARG A 96 -0.33 6.64 2.41
CA ARG A 96 0.96 6.13 2.88
C ARG A 96 1.69 7.17 3.73
N SER A 97 1.81 8.41 3.24
CA SER A 97 2.46 9.50 3.99
C SER A 97 1.76 9.79 5.31
N VAL A 98 0.43 9.71 5.36
CA VAL A 98 -0.32 9.86 6.62
C VAL A 98 0.01 8.73 7.58
N ILE A 99 0.03 7.47 7.13
CA ILE A 99 0.34 6.31 7.99
C ILE A 99 1.78 6.39 8.51
N GLU A 100 2.74 6.73 7.64
CA GLU A 100 4.16 6.89 7.99
C GLU A 100 4.38 7.97 9.06
N ALA A 101 3.58 9.05 9.05
CA ALA A 101 3.64 10.09 10.08
C ALA A 101 2.84 9.71 11.34
N LEU A 102 1.71 9.01 11.17
CA LEU A 102 0.77 8.72 12.26
C LEU A 102 1.30 7.63 13.21
N VAL A 103 1.90 6.56 12.68
CA VAL A 103 2.36 5.43 13.50
C VAL A 103 3.43 5.87 14.53
N PRO A 104 4.49 6.61 14.16
CA PRO A 104 5.47 7.11 15.12
C PRO A 104 4.88 8.10 16.13
N ALA A 105 3.87 8.88 15.75
CA ALA A 105 3.19 9.82 16.64
C ALA A 105 2.26 9.13 17.64
N LEU A 106 1.54 8.09 17.21
CA LEU A 106 0.61 7.33 18.06
C LEU A 106 1.31 6.37 19.01
N PHE A 107 2.44 5.79 18.59
CA PHE A 107 3.11 4.75 19.37
C PHE A 107 3.46 5.20 20.81
N PRO A 108 4.10 6.36 21.05
CA PRO A 108 4.38 6.83 22.41
C PRO A 108 3.11 7.10 23.23
N LEU A 109 2.02 7.53 22.58
CA LEU A 109 0.75 7.76 23.25
C LEU A 109 0.14 6.44 23.71
N LYS A 110 0.18 5.40 22.88
CA LYS A 110 -0.28 4.05 23.24
C LYS A 110 0.59 3.39 24.30
N VAL A 111 1.90 3.59 24.25
CA VAL A 111 2.82 3.14 25.32
C VAL A 111 2.48 3.81 26.66
N LYS A 112 2.20 5.12 26.65
CA LYS A 112 1.79 5.85 27.86
C LYS A 112 0.43 5.38 28.40
N GLU A 113 -0.53 5.15 27.51
CA GLU A 113 -1.84 4.61 27.86
C GLU A 113 -1.73 3.21 28.49
N LEU A 114 -0.89 2.35 27.91
CA LEU A 114 -0.58 1.02 28.43
C LEU A 114 0.06 1.11 29.82
N ALA A 115 1.08 1.95 29.99
CA ALA A 115 1.76 2.14 31.28
C ALA A 115 0.81 2.61 32.39
N ALA A 116 -0.11 3.52 32.06
CA ALA A 116 -1.14 4.00 32.98
C ALA A 116 -2.13 2.87 33.35
N SER A 117 -2.60 2.12 32.35
CA SER A 117 -3.51 0.97 32.54
C SER A 117 -2.87 -0.12 33.40
N MET A 118 -1.62 -0.51 33.07
CA MET A 118 -0.84 -1.47 33.86
C MET A 118 -0.65 -0.99 35.30
N THR A 119 -0.34 0.30 35.51
CA THR A 119 -0.20 0.87 36.86
C THR A 119 -1.48 0.69 37.67
N GLN A 120 -2.64 0.97 37.07
CA GLN A 120 -3.94 0.84 37.73
C GLN A 120 -4.25 -0.62 38.09
N VAL A 121 -3.98 -1.56 37.18
CA VAL A 121 -4.22 -3.00 37.43
C VAL A 121 -3.22 -3.52 38.47
N TYR A 122 -1.94 -3.22 38.32
CA TYR A 122 -0.89 -3.68 39.24
C TYR A 122 -1.15 -3.21 40.68
N LYS A 123 -1.55 -1.96 40.88
CA LYS A 123 -1.90 -1.44 42.23
C LYS A 123 -3.06 -2.20 42.87
N ARG A 124 -4.06 -2.63 42.08
CA ARG A 124 -5.17 -3.46 42.57
C ARG A 124 -4.70 -4.86 42.95
N LEU A 125 -3.77 -5.44 42.18
CA LEU A 125 -3.31 -6.83 42.36
C LEU A 125 -2.23 -7.00 43.44
N ALA A 126 -1.24 -6.11 43.48
CA ALA A 126 -0.01 -6.30 44.26
C ALA A 126 -0.14 -6.01 45.75
N HIS A 127 -1.25 -5.40 46.20
CA HIS A 127 -1.58 -5.08 47.59
C HIS A 127 -0.54 -4.24 48.39
N LYS A 128 0.66 -4.01 47.86
CA LYS A 128 1.73 -3.20 48.45
C LYS A 128 1.63 -1.77 47.93
N ASP A 129 1.47 -0.85 48.86
CA ASP A 129 1.35 0.59 48.61
C ASP A 129 2.70 1.25 48.25
N GLN A 130 3.72 0.46 47.94
CA GLN A 130 5.06 0.91 47.61
C GLN A 130 5.19 1.34 46.14
N VAL A 131 4.36 0.77 45.25
CA VAL A 131 4.40 1.06 43.81
C VAL A 131 3.61 2.33 43.50
N SER A 132 4.29 3.30 42.88
CA SER A 132 3.69 4.55 42.43
C SER A 132 3.20 4.46 40.99
N ARG A 133 4.07 4.03 40.06
CA ARG A 133 3.76 3.92 38.63
C ARG A 133 4.67 2.92 37.91
N ILE A 134 4.17 2.37 36.83
CA ILE A 134 4.94 1.61 35.84
C ILE A 134 5.28 2.57 34.70
N VAL A 135 6.52 2.53 34.25
CA VAL A 135 7.00 3.26 33.07
C VAL A 135 7.41 2.24 32.03
N ILE A 136 7.03 2.49 30.78
CA ILE A 136 7.37 1.66 29.63
C ILE A 136 8.07 2.57 28.63
N GLY A 137 9.28 2.20 28.22
CA GLY A 137 10.03 2.85 27.16
C GLY A 137 9.48 2.46 25.79
N ASN A 138 9.79 3.26 24.78
CA ASN A 138 9.39 2.95 23.40
C ASN A 138 10.08 1.69 22.85
N ASP A 139 11.17 1.25 23.49
CA ASP A 139 11.89 0.00 23.22
C ASP A 139 11.29 -1.21 23.95
N GLY A 140 10.18 -1.04 24.68
CA GLY A 140 9.54 -2.10 25.46
C GLY A 140 10.19 -2.34 26.83
N THR A 141 11.27 -1.62 27.18
CA THR A 141 11.83 -1.71 28.54
C THR A 141 10.81 -1.22 29.55
N SER A 142 10.71 -1.89 30.69
CA SER A 142 9.72 -1.52 31.72
C SER A 142 10.35 -1.41 33.09
N GLN A 143 9.93 -0.39 33.84
CA GLN A 143 10.40 -0.11 35.19
C GLN A 143 9.21 0.13 36.11
N ILE A 144 9.30 -0.40 37.33
CA ILE A 144 8.34 -0.14 38.40
C ILE A 144 8.97 0.94 39.29
N LEU A 145 8.31 2.07 39.42
CA LEU A 145 8.78 3.19 40.23
C LEU A 145 8.01 3.24 41.56
N GLY A 146 8.75 3.43 42.65
CA GLY A 146 8.18 3.59 43.98
C GLY A 146 7.65 5.00 44.25
N LYS A 147 7.06 5.22 45.43
CA LYS A 147 6.60 6.54 45.89
C LYS A 147 7.70 7.62 45.88
N SER A 148 8.96 7.23 46.05
CA SER A 148 10.12 8.12 45.98
C SER A 148 10.56 8.49 44.55
N GLY A 149 9.89 7.95 43.53
CA GLY A 149 10.25 8.13 42.12
C GLY A 149 11.46 7.30 41.65
N LYS A 150 12.11 6.56 42.56
CA LYS A 150 13.21 5.66 42.22
C LYS A 150 12.70 4.31 41.69
N PRO A 151 13.44 3.66 40.77
CA PRO A 151 13.18 2.28 40.39
C PRO A 151 13.20 1.38 41.61
N ILE A 152 12.19 0.52 41.73
CA ILE A 152 12.21 -0.52 42.74
C ILE A 152 12.96 -1.72 42.17
N THR A 153 14.17 -1.93 42.67
CA THR A 153 14.94 -3.15 42.44
C THR A 153 14.37 -4.23 43.36
N PHE A 154 13.28 -4.86 42.95
CA PHE A 154 12.91 -6.15 43.51
C PHE A 154 13.69 -7.23 42.77
N ASP A 155 14.29 -8.14 43.53
CA ASP A 155 14.50 -9.49 43.02
C ASP A 155 13.09 -10.09 42.89
N ARG A 156 12.51 -9.98 41.69
CA ARG A 156 11.07 -10.20 41.49
C ARG A 156 10.76 -11.67 41.79
N SER A 157 10.04 -11.90 42.88
CA SER A 157 9.53 -13.24 43.19
C SER A 157 8.68 -13.77 42.03
N ALA A 158 8.54 -15.09 41.92
CA ALA A 158 7.70 -15.71 40.89
C ALA A 158 6.26 -15.15 40.89
N GLY A 159 5.72 -14.82 42.06
CA GLY A 159 4.38 -14.23 42.17
C GLY A 159 4.30 -12.77 41.70
N GLU A 160 5.33 -11.95 41.96
CA GLU A 160 5.37 -10.57 41.47
C GLU A 160 5.50 -10.52 39.94
N ASN A 161 6.24 -11.45 39.33
CA ASN A 161 6.30 -11.59 37.88
C ASN A 161 4.94 -11.97 37.28
N GLN A 162 4.19 -12.86 37.93
CA GLN A 162 2.84 -13.24 37.49
C GLN A 162 1.86 -12.07 37.58
N ILE A 163 1.91 -11.27 38.64
CA ILE A 163 1.09 -10.06 38.79
C ILE A 163 1.44 -9.04 37.71
N PHE A 164 2.73 -8.86 37.43
CA PHE A 164 3.17 -7.97 36.36
C PHE A 164 2.66 -8.42 34.99
N ALA A 165 2.77 -9.71 34.68
CA ALA A 165 2.25 -10.29 33.44
C ALA A 165 0.72 -10.14 33.33
N THR A 166 -0.01 -10.39 34.41
CA THR A 166 -1.47 -10.20 34.47
C THR A 166 -1.84 -8.74 34.24
N ALA A 167 -1.13 -7.81 34.87
CA ALA A 167 -1.33 -6.37 34.66
C ALA A 167 -1.01 -5.95 33.22
N LEU A 168 0.00 -6.54 32.58
CA LEU A 168 0.33 -6.31 31.18
C LEU A 168 -0.80 -6.79 30.26
N ILE A 169 -1.24 -8.05 30.39
CA ILE A 169 -2.31 -8.63 29.57
C ILE A 169 -3.61 -7.82 29.72
N ALA A 170 -4.00 -7.51 30.96
CA ALA A 170 -5.15 -6.67 31.24
C ALA A 170 -5.00 -5.25 30.66
N GLY A 171 -3.79 -4.69 30.76
CA GLY A 171 -3.43 -3.40 30.20
C GLY A 171 -3.63 -3.37 28.69
N LEU A 172 -3.07 -4.37 27.99
CA LEU A 172 -3.22 -4.53 26.54
C LEU A 172 -4.68 -4.73 26.13
N ALA A 173 -5.43 -5.59 26.82
CA ALA A 173 -6.85 -5.81 26.54
C ALA A 173 -7.64 -4.49 26.62
N LYS A 174 -7.38 -3.67 27.65
CA LYS A 174 -8.02 -2.37 27.82
C LYS A 174 -7.64 -1.37 26.73
N VAL A 175 -6.35 -1.25 26.38
CA VAL A 175 -5.85 -0.26 25.41
C VAL A 175 -6.20 -0.65 23.96
N SER A 176 -6.25 -1.94 23.66
CA SER A 176 -6.59 -2.46 22.33
C SER A 176 -8.09 -2.42 22.04
N GLY A 177 -8.95 -2.36 23.07
CA GLY A 177 -10.40 -2.42 22.91
C GLY A 177 -10.91 -3.77 22.39
N ILE A 178 -10.05 -4.80 22.39
CA ILE A 178 -10.40 -6.14 21.93
C ILE A 178 -11.20 -6.85 23.01
N ASN A 179 -12.47 -7.13 22.72
CA ASN A 179 -13.35 -7.96 23.54
C ASN A 179 -13.19 -9.43 23.13
N ALA A 180 -12.02 -10.01 23.44
CA ALA A 180 -11.77 -11.44 23.26
C ALA A 180 -11.88 -12.18 24.61
N PRO A 181 -12.26 -13.47 24.60
CA PRO A 181 -12.16 -14.33 25.78
C PRO A 181 -10.73 -14.40 26.30
N LEU A 182 -10.57 -14.34 27.62
CA LEU A 182 -9.29 -14.53 28.29
C LEU A 182 -9.14 -15.99 28.73
N VAL A 183 -8.22 -16.72 28.10
CA VAL A 183 -7.87 -18.07 28.51
C VAL A 183 -6.62 -18.00 29.40
N VAL A 184 -6.72 -18.52 30.62
CA VAL A 184 -5.60 -18.53 31.58
C VAL A 184 -5.29 -19.97 31.97
N ASP A 185 -4.05 -20.37 31.72
CA ASP A 185 -3.53 -21.69 32.09
C ASP A 185 -2.77 -21.65 33.42
N THR A 186 -3.01 -22.65 34.26
CA THR A 186 -2.47 -22.80 35.62
C THR A 186 -2.35 -21.47 36.39
N PRO A 187 -3.48 -20.75 36.53
CA PRO A 187 -3.49 -19.36 36.94
C PRO A 187 -2.87 -19.09 38.32
N LEU A 188 -2.88 -20.07 39.21
CA LEU A 188 -2.72 -19.86 40.66
C LEU A 188 -1.55 -20.62 41.30
N GLY A 189 -0.97 -21.63 40.64
CA GLY A 189 0.00 -22.56 41.23
C GLY A 189 1.32 -21.92 41.73
N ARG A 190 1.63 -20.68 41.31
CA ARG A 190 2.88 -19.97 41.67
C ARG A 190 2.66 -18.76 42.60
N LEU A 191 1.45 -18.61 43.15
CA LEU A 191 1.03 -17.45 43.91
C LEU A 191 0.78 -17.79 45.39
N ASP A 192 1.06 -16.85 46.28
CA ASP A 192 0.55 -16.91 47.65
C ASP A 192 -0.97 -16.68 47.70
N SER A 193 -1.60 -17.01 48.82
CA SER A 193 -3.05 -16.96 48.99
C SER A 193 -3.65 -15.57 48.76
N ARG A 194 -2.93 -14.49 49.08
CA ARG A 194 -3.43 -13.11 48.89
C ARG A 194 -3.38 -12.72 47.42
N HIS A 195 -2.30 -13.03 46.72
CA HIS A 195 -2.19 -12.74 45.29
C HIS A 195 -3.19 -13.56 44.46
N ARG A 196 -3.42 -14.84 44.82
CA ARG A 196 -4.50 -15.65 44.22
C ARG A 196 -5.86 -14.98 44.35
N HIS A 197 -6.18 -14.49 45.56
CA HIS A 197 -7.44 -13.81 45.83
C HIS A 197 -7.64 -12.59 44.92
N ASN A 198 -6.64 -11.70 44.86
CA ASN A 198 -6.75 -10.47 44.08
C ASN A 198 -6.89 -10.73 42.58
N ILE A 199 -6.21 -11.76 42.06
CA ILE A 199 -6.29 -12.13 40.65
C ILE A 199 -7.65 -12.73 40.30
N LEU A 200 -8.17 -13.65 41.13
CA LEU A 200 -9.51 -14.20 40.93
C LEU A 200 -10.57 -13.11 40.98
N GLN A 201 -10.50 -12.21 41.98
CA GLN A 201 -11.41 -11.08 42.07
C GLN A 201 -11.33 -10.19 40.83
N PHE A 202 -10.11 -9.93 40.33
CA PHE A 202 -9.91 -9.15 39.11
C PHE A 202 -10.60 -9.80 37.89
N TRP A 203 -10.44 -11.11 37.68
CA TRP A 203 -11.10 -11.80 36.57
C TRP A 203 -12.62 -11.78 36.68
N THR A 204 -13.16 -11.91 37.89
CA THR A 204 -14.62 -11.85 38.10
C THR A 204 -15.20 -10.43 38.09
N SER A 205 -14.35 -9.39 38.13
CA SER A 205 -14.81 -7.99 38.23
C SER A 205 -15.31 -7.38 36.93
N ASP A 206 -14.98 -7.99 35.78
CA ASP A 206 -15.38 -7.53 34.45
C ASP A 206 -16.43 -8.48 33.86
N GLU A 207 -17.70 -8.16 34.08
CA GLU A 207 -18.84 -8.97 33.61
C GLU A 207 -18.96 -9.01 32.08
N ALA A 208 -18.32 -8.09 31.36
CA ALA A 208 -18.37 -8.04 29.90
C ALA A 208 -17.34 -8.96 29.23
N ARG A 209 -16.37 -9.51 29.98
CA ARG A 209 -15.31 -10.37 29.44
C ARG A 209 -15.50 -11.82 29.89
N GLN A 210 -15.58 -12.74 28.91
CA GLN A 210 -15.51 -14.17 29.19
C GLN A 210 -14.10 -14.56 29.64
N VAL A 211 -14.00 -15.28 30.76
CA VAL A 211 -12.74 -15.84 31.28
C VAL A 211 -12.85 -17.36 31.32
N ILE A 212 -11.86 -18.05 30.75
CA ILE A 212 -11.73 -19.51 30.77
C ILE A 212 -10.49 -19.85 31.59
N LEU A 213 -10.69 -20.50 32.73
CA LEU A 213 -9.60 -20.90 33.62
C LEU A 213 -9.32 -22.39 33.42
N LEU A 214 -8.08 -22.71 33.05
CA LEU A 214 -7.56 -24.07 33.02
C LEU A 214 -6.77 -24.27 34.31
N SER A 215 -7.33 -25.04 35.24
CA SER A 215 -6.80 -25.13 36.60
C SER A 215 -6.65 -26.57 37.04
N GLN A 216 -5.63 -26.81 37.85
CA GLN A 216 -5.37 -28.11 38.47
C GLN A 216 -6.12 -28.25 39.79
N ASP A 217 -6.31 -29.49 40.26
CA ASP A 217 -7.03 -29.88 41.48
C ASP A 217 -6.72 -29.03 42.73
N LYS A 218 -5.46 -28.59 42.89
CA LYS A 218 -5.00 -27.85 44.09
C LYS A 218 -4.98 -26.33 43.95
N GLU A 219 -5.37 -25.79 42.80
CA GLU A 219 -5.25 -24.36 42.54
C GLU A 219 -6.48 -23.56 43.02
N ILE A 220 -7.68 -24.14 42.93
CA ILE A 220 -8.93 -23.52 43.38
C ILE A 220 -9.51 -24.38 44.51
N ASP A 221 -9.24 -23.97 45.75
CA ASP A 221 -9.85 -24.60 46.93
C ASP A 221 -11.33 -24.20 47.10
N GLU A 222 -12.00 -24.83 48.06
CA GLU A 222 -13.40 -24.54 48.36
C GLU A 222 -13.66 -23.07 48.72
N GLU A 223 -12.72 -22.41 49.40
CA GLU A 223 -12.88 -21.01 49.78
C GLU A 223 -12.93 -20.13 48.54
N PHE A 224 -12.00 -20.35 47.60
CA PHE A 224 -11.98 -19.66 46.33
C PHE A 224 -13.21 -19.98 45.51
N HIS A 225 -13.62 -21.26 45.43
CA HIS A 225 -14.83 -21.66 44.73
C HIS A 225 -16.04 -20.89 45.24
N ARG A 226 -16.31 -20.87 46.56
CA ARG A 226 -17.42 -20.13 47.17
C ARG A 226 -17.46 -18.65 46.80
N ARG A 227 -16.30 -18.02 46.60
CA ARG A 227 -16.20 -16.60 46.25
C ARG A 227 -16.54 -16.32 44.79
N ILE A 228 -16.17 -17.23 43.89
CA ILE A 228 -16.38 -17.05 42.45
C ILE A 228 -17.69 -17.67 41.95
N THR A 229 -18.36 -18.56 42.71
CA THR A 229 -19.56 -19.31 42.27
C THR A 229 -20.60 -18.43 41.56
N LYS A 230 -20.83 -17.20 42.01
CA LYS A 230 -21.81 -16.28 41.40
C LYS A 230 -21.45 -15.80 39.99
N HIS A 231 -20.18 -15.91 39.62
CA HIS A 231 -19.62 -15.49 38.33
C HIS A 231 -19.20 -16.71 37.47
N VAL A 232 -19.39 -17.94 37.96
CA VAL A 232 -19.10 -19.17 37.23
C VAL A 232 -20.34 -19.56 36.44
N SER A 233 -20.22 -19.58 35.11
CA SER A 233 -21.29 -20.01 34.21
C SER A 233 -21.31 -21.54 34.03
N LYS A 234 -20.14 -22.13 33.80
CA LYS A 234 -19.97 -23.57 33.56
C LYS A 234 -18.65 -24.06 34.14
N THR A 235 -18.61 -25.32 34.54
CA THR A 235 -17.37 -26.01 34.92
C THR A 235 -17.21 -27.28 34.11
N TYR A 236 -15.97 -27.72 33.89
CA TYR A 236 -15.67 -28.93 33.15
C TYR A 236 -14.56 -29.70 33.87
N LEU A 237 -14.79 -30.99 34.14
CA LEU A 237 -13.75 -31.91 34.58
C LEU A 237 -13.20 -32.64 33.36
N LEU A 238 -11.90 -32.50 33.12
CA LEU A 238 -11.22 -33.18 32.01
C LEU A 238 -10.64 -34.51 32.50
N GLU A 239 -11.20 -35.61 32.03
CA GLU A 239 -10.75 -36.97 32.35
C GLU A 239 -9.93 -37.51 31.19
N HIS A 240 -8.69 -37.92 31.48
CA HIS A 240 -7.81 -38.53 30.49
C HIS A 240 -7.85 -40.06 30.61
N THR A 241 -8.05 -40.75 29.49
CA THR A 241 -7.97 -42.20 29.37
C THR A 241 -6.87 -42.57 28.39
N ASP A 242 -5.88 -43.35 28.83
CA ASP A 242 -4.89 -43.95 27.95
C ASP A 242 -5.56 -45.08 27.16
N VAL A 243 -5.54 -44.99 25.82
CA VAL A 243 -6.17 -45.96 24.93
C VAL A 243 -5.15 -46.92 24.31
N GLY A 244 -3.88 -46.87 24.74
CA GLY A 244 -2.77 -47.67 24.21
C GLY A 244 -2.01 -46.97 23.08
N ASP A 245 -0.81 -47.47 22.77
CA ASP A 245 0.08 -46.99 21.69
C ASP A 245 0.41 -45.48 21.72
N GLY A 246 0.46 -44.89 22.93
CA GLY A 246 0.74 -43.46 23.10
C GLY A 246 -0.40 -42.54 22.65
N VAL A 247 -1.57 -43.11 22.35
CA VAL A 247 -2.79 -42.36 22.04
C VAL A 247 -3.64 -42.29 23.29
N GLY A 248 -3.83 -41.08 23.80
CA GLY A 248 -4.76 -40.80 24.89
C GLY A 248 -6.03 -40.13 24.37
N ARG A 249 -7.15 -40.39 25.03
CA ARG A 249 -8.44 -39.72 24.80
C ARG A 249 -8.79 -38.89 26.02
N THR A 250 -9.19 -37.64 25.81
CA THR A 250 -9.69 -36.77 26.88
C THR A 250 -11.17 -36.52 26.67
N SER A 251 -11.98 -36.77 27.70
CA SER A 251 -13.40 -36.42 27.76
C SER A 251 -13.63 -35.28 28.74
N ALA A 252 -14.54 -34.36 28.40
CA ALA A 252 -14.95 -33.28 29.29
C ALA A 252 -16.31 -33.62 29.92
N ARG A 253 -16.38 -33.67 31.24
CA ARG A 253 -17.61 -33.83 32.00
C ARG A 253 -18.08 -32.48 32.52
N GLU A 254 -19.23 -32.04 32.05
CA GLU A 254 -19.82 -30.76 32.41
C GLU A 254 -20.33 -30.76 33.86
N ASP A 255 -20.11 -29.64 34.54
CA ASP A 255 -20.58 -29.34 35.90
C ASP A 255 -20.07 -30.32 36.99
N SER A 256 -18.98 -31.04 36.72
CA SER A 256 -18.38 -32.04 37.64
C SER A 256 -17.08 -31.60 38.32
N TYR A 257 -16.47 -30.47 37.93
CA TYR A 257 -15.12 -30.08 38.44
C TYR A 257 -15.06 -29.90 39.97
N PHE A 258 -16.12 -29.36 40.58
CA PHE A 258 -16.17 -29.12 42.04
C PHE A 258 -17.00 -30.17 42.81
N GLN A 259 -17.47 -31.25 42.16
CA GLN A 259 -18.35 -32.24 42.81
C GLN A 259 -17.60 -33.18 43.76
N GLU A 260 -16.33 -33.51 43.50
CA GLU A 260 -15.53 -34.42 44.34
C GLU A 260 -15.02 -33.79 45.64
N ALA A 261 -15.02 -32.45 45.77
CA ALA A 261 -14.59 -31.76 46.98
C ALA A 261 -15.67 -31.70 48.08
N ALA A 262 -16.84 -32.30 47.87
CA ALA A 262 -18.00 -32.22 48.76
C ALA A 262 -18.25 -33.49 49.60
N GLU A 263 -17.35 -34.49 49.55
CA GLU A 263 -17.35 -35.69 50.41
C GLU A 263 -16.22 -35.65 51.45
#